data_AF-A0A437CJI8-F1
#
_entry.id   AF-A0A437CJI8-F1
#
_cell.length_a   1.000
_cell.length_b   1.000
_cell.length_c   1.000
_cell.angle_alpha   90.00
_cell.angle_beta   90.00
_cell.angle_gamma   90.00
#
_symmetry.space_group_name_H-M   'P 1'
#
loop_
_entity.id
_entity.type
_entity.pdbx_description
1 polymer ?
#
loop_
_entity_poly.entity_id
_entity_poly.type
_entity_poly.pdbx_seq_one_letter_code
_entity_poly.pdbx_strand_id
1 'polypeptide(L)'
;MDCPRCIKNIAFKHNCKHARKQWKAEDMSALGGLLRAGASLCQSAGTLLHTARTISTGTCCQIRMHSIPQPKEVDRWNEKRSMYGVYDNIGILGDFKAHPKDLIIAPCWVKGFKGNELQRLIRKKKMVGDRMMTLDRHNLEKRIRFLYRRFNRTGKHR
;
A
#
# COMPACT_ATOMS: atom_id res chain seq x y z
N MET A 1 -49.19 -10.89 26.11
CA MET A 1 -49.94 -10.71 24.85
C MET A 1 -48.95 -10.98 23.74
N ASP A 2 -48.66 -12.25 23.58
CA ASP A 2 -47.62 -12.78 22.70
C ASP A 2 -48.25 -13.12 21.36
N CYS A 3 -47.70 -12.57 20.28
CA CYS A 3 -48.08 -12.95 18.92
C CYS A 3 -46.88 -13.66 18.27
N PRO A 4 -46.95 -14.99 18.06
CA PRO A 4 -45.94 -15.73 17.35
C PRO A 4 -46.30 -15.96 15.87
N ARG A 5 -45.25 -16.03 15.04
CA ARG A 5 -45.12 -16.90 13.86
C ARG A 5 -45.75 -16.41 12.54
N CYS A 6 -44.87 -15.96 11.63
CA CYS A 6 -44.90 -16.41 10.25
C CYS A 6 -43.47 -16.55 9.70
N ILE A 7 -43.04 -17.81 9.65
CA ILE A 7 -41.85 -18.32 9.00
C ILE A 7 -42.15 -18.40 7.50
N LYS A 8 -41.34 -17.77 6.66
CA LYS A 8 -41.18 -18.18 5.25
C LYS A 8 -39.70 -18.20 4.88
N ASN A 9 -39.22 -19.43 4.75
CA ASN A 9 -37.95 -19.83 4.15
C ASN A 9 -37.85 -19.32 2.71
N ILE A 10 -36.74 -18.66 2.36
CA ILE A 10 -36.19 -18.72 1.01
C ILE A 10 -34.68 -18.90 1.15
N ALA A 11 -34.25 -20.13 0.91
CA ALA A 11 -32.86 -20.50 0.74
C ALA A 11 -32.35 -19.93 -0.59
N PHE A 12 -31.22 -19.24 -0.58
CA PHE A 12 -30.46 -18.97 -1.80
C PHE A 12 -28.99 -19.36 -1.62
N LYS A 13 -28.69 -20.48 -2.29
CA LYS A 13 -27.41 -21.12 -2.61
C LYS A 13 -26.14 -20.35 -2.25
N HIS A 14 -25.35 -20.99 -1.38
CA HIS A 14 -23.90 -20.93 -1.35
C HIS A 14 -23.31 -21.15 -2.77
N ASN A 15 -22.37 -20.30 -3.18
CA ASN A 15 -21.39 -20.67 -4.19
C ASN A 15 -20.02 -20.06 -3.83
N CYS A 16 -19.30 -20.78 -2.97
CA CYS A 16 -17.92 -20.50 -2.59
C CYS A 16 -17.02 -21.35 -3.48
N LYS A 17 -16.53 -20.80 -4.60
CA LYS A 17 -15.52 -21.47 -5.44
C LYS A 17 -14.12 -21.06 -4.98
N HIS A 18 -13.62 -21.78 -3.97
CA HIS A 18 -12.19 -21.84 -3.67
C HIS A 18 -11.50 -22.71 -4.72
N ALA A 19 -10.79 -22.08 -5.65
CA ALA A 19 -9.86 -22.78 -6.55
C ALA A 19 -8.59 -23.15 -5.78
N ARG A 20 -8.57 -24.35 -5.19
CA ARG A 20 -7.34 -25.02 -4.74
C ARG A 20 -6.68 -25.68 -5.93
N LYS A 21 -5.62 -25.08 -6.48
CA LYS A 21 -4.71 -25.77 -7.41
C LYS A 21 -3.75 -26.63 -6.58
N GLN A 22 -4.01 -27.93 -6.55
CA GLN A 22 -3.07 -28.98 -6.20
C GLN A 22 -1.95 -29.01 -7.24
N TRP A 23 -0.70 -28.92 -6.80
CA TRP A 23 0.46 -29.31 -7.58
C TRP A 23 0.81 -30.74 -7.19
N LYS A 24 0.65 -31.69 -8.11
CA LYS A 24 1.21 -33.03 -7.99
C LYS A 24 2.69 -32.96 -8.34
N ALA A 25 3.54 -33.31 -7.37
CA ALA A 25 4.88 -33.80 -7.65
C ALA A 25 4.74 -35.29 -7.97
N GLU A 26 5.17 -35.71 -9.16
CA GLU A 26 5.45 -37.12 -9.44
C GLU A 26 6.91 -37.20 -9.91
N ASP A 27 7.63 -37.99 -9.12
CA ASP A 27 9.04 -38.30 -9.18
C ASP A 27 9.29 -39.46 -10.15
N MET A 28 10.49 -39.43 -10.74
CA MET A 28 11.32 -40.58 -11.12
C MET A 28 10.83 -41.55 -12.21
N SER A 29 11.58 -41.57 -13.31
CA SER A 29 11.87 -42.81 -14.03
C SER A 29 13.35 -42.83 -14.42
N ALA A 30 14.06 -43.77 -13.82
CA ALA A 30 15.40 -44.19 -14.18
C ALA A 30 15.35 -45.12 -15.41
N LEU A 31 16.28 -44.98 -16.36
CA LEU A 31 17.00 -46.13 -16.96
C LEU A 31 18.07 -45.70 -17.98
N GLY A 32 19.29 -46.25 -17.81
CA GLY A 32 20.28 -46.63 -18.84
C GLY A 32 20.98 -45.51 -19.63
N GLY A 33 22.26 -45.57 -19.99
CA GLY A 33 23.30 -46.57 -19.87
C GLY A 33 24.46 -46.18 -20.81
N LEU A 34 25.68 -46.21 -20.25
CA LEU A 34 27.06 -46.35 -20.77
C LEU A 34 27.45 -46.15 -22.26
N LEU A 35 28.70 -45.65 -22.42
CA LEU A 35 29.70 -45.73 -23.53
C LEU A 35 29.95 -44.36 -24.22
N ARG A 36 31.15 -43.84 -24.48
CA ARG A 36 32.53 -44.38 -24.57
C ARG A 36 33.53 -43.22 -24.41
N ALA A 37 34.69 -43.49 -23.83
CA ALA A 37 35.87 -42.62 -23.89
C ALA A 37 36.54 -42.68 -25.28
N GLY A 38 37.10 -41.56 -25.74
CA GLY A 38 37.93 -41.45 -26.93
C GLY A 38 38.82 -40.21 -26.86
N ALA A 39 40.13 -40.43 -26.83
CA ALA A 39 41.20 -39.50 -26.51
C ALA A 39 41.54 -38.51 -27.65
N SER A 40 42.13 -37.35 -27.30
CA SER A 40 43.54 -37.06 -27.64
C SER A 40 43.95 -35.62 -27.26
N LEU A 41 45.12 -35.52 -26.65
CA LEU A 41 45.87 -34.29 -26.42
C LEU A 41 46.22 -33.57 -27.74
N CYS A 42 46.22 -32.24 -27.70
CA CYS A 42 47.27 -31.41 -28.31
C CYS A 42 47.37 -30.08 -27.55
N GLN A 43 48.49 -29.93 -26.84
CA GLN A 43 49.08 -28.63 -26.45
C GLN A 43 49.55 -27.95 -27.77
N SER A 44 49.62 -26.63 -27.98
CA SER A 44 50.23 -25.58 -27.17
C SER A 44 50.20 -24.23 -27.95
N ALA A 45 50.25 -23.13 -27.20
CA ALA A 45 50.97 -21.87 -27.48
C ALA A 45 50.49 -20.86 -28.56
N GLY A 46 50.52 -19.58 -28.16
CA GLY A 46 50.25 -18.38 -28.96
C GLY A 46 48.82 -17.87 -28.71
N THR A 47 48.54 -16.68 -28.18
CA THR A 47 49.22 -15.41 -28.40
C THR A 47 48.83 -14.48 -27.23
N LEU A 48 49.83 -13.79 -26.67
CA LEU A 48 49.63 -12.58 -25.87
C LEU A 48 48.76 -11.61 -26.67
N LEU A 49 47.64 -11.15 -26.10
CA LEU A 49 47.03 -9.82 -26.24
C LEU A 49 45.58 -9.88 -25.72
N HIS A 50 45.14 -8.78 -25.11
CA HIS A 50 43.83 -8.54 -24.51
C HIS A 50 43.59 -8.99 -23.06
N THR A 51 44.33 -8.39 -22.13
CA THR A 51 43.75 -8.02 -20.81
C THR A 51 42.91 -6.75 -20.95
N ALA A 52 41.94 -6.75 -21.86
CA ALA A 52 40.87 -5.76 -21.80
C ALA A 52 39.95 -6.21 -20.65
N ARG A 53 39.97 -5.48 -19.52
CA ARG A 53 38.89 -5.58 -18.54
C ARG A 53 37.60 -5.38 -19.30
N THR A 54 36.85 -6.46 -19.52
CA THR A 54 35.50 -6.39 -20.02
C THR A 54 34.72 -5.59 -18.98
N ILE A 55 34.51 -4.31 -19.28
CA ILE A 55 33.47 -3.53 -18.62
C ILE A 55 32.20 -4.27 -18.99
N SER A 56 31.77 -5.18 -18.12
CA SER A 56 30.44 -5.75 -18.17
C SER A 56 29.53 -4.55 -17.98
N THR A 57 29.04 -4.00 -19.09
CA THR A 57 27.84 -3.19 -19.12
C THR A 57 26.74 -4.13 -18.65
N GLY A 58 26.65 -4.29 -17.32
CA GLY A 58 25.71 -5.18 -16.66
C GLY A 58 24.38 -5.00 -17.34
N THR A 59 23.86 -6.09 -17.89
CA THR A 59 22.62 -6.15 -18.66
C THR A 59 21.65 -5.16 -18.05
N CYS A 60 21.35 -4.07 -18.77
CA CYS A 60 20.41 -3.08 -18.29
C CYS A 60 19.17 -3.86 -17.86
N CYS A 61 18.84 -3.79 -16.57
CA CYS A 61 17.74 -4.56 -16.01
C CYS A 61 16.52 -4.23 -16.86
N GLN A 62 16.07 -5.15 -17.72
CA GLN A 62 14.91 -4.88 -18.55
C GLN A 62 13.75 -4.65 -17.59
N ILE A 63 13.25 -3.42 -17.54
CA ILE A 63 12.07 -3.07 -16.76
C ILE A 63 10.96 -3.98 -17.28
N ARG A 64 10.61 -5.01 -16.50
CA ARG A 64 9.56 -5.95 -16.85
C ARG A 64 8.20 -5.28 -16.70
N MET A 65 7.83 -4.47 -17.68
CA MET A 65 6.45 -4.01 -17.84
C MET A 65 5.68 -5.15 -18.50
N HIS A 66 4.97 -5.95 -17.70
CA HIS A 66 4.29 -7.16 -18.18
C HIS A 66 3.21 -6.89 -19.24
N SER A 67 2.54 -5.74 -19.16
CA SER A 67 1.59 -5.24 -20.17
C SER A 67 1.30 -3.76 -19.92
N ILE A 68 1.02 -3.00 -20.98
CA ILE A 68 0.51 -1.63 -20.84
C ILE A 68 -0.86 -1.71 -20.14
N PRO A 69 -1.08 -1.00 -19.01
CA PRO A 69 -2.40 -0.99 -18.38
C PRO A 69 -3.40 -0.33 -19.31
N GLN A 70 -4.65 -0.79 -19.27
CA GLN A 70 -5.70 -0.21 -20.10
C GLN A 70 -5.88 1.28 -19.78
N PRO A 71 -6.13 2.13 -20.79
CA PRO A 71 -6.43 3.54 -20.57
C PRO A 71 -7.60 3.69 -19.59
N LYS A 72 -7.40 4.51 -18.56
CA LYS A 72 -8.47 4.84 -17.61
C LYS A 72 -9.26 6.02 -18.14
N GLU A 73 -10.48 5.76 -18.60
CA GLU A 73 -11.43 6.83 -18.89
C GLU A 73 -11.84 7.54 -17.60
N VAL A 74 -11.72 8.86 -17.59
CA VAL A 74 -12.07 9.70 -16.43
C VAL A 74 -13.00 10.80 -16.90
N ASP A 75 -14.23 10.75 -16.44
CA ASP A 75 -15.18 11.84 -16.64
C ASP A 75 -14.73 13.10 -15.89
N ARG A 76 -14.61 14.19 -16.65
CA ARG A 76 -14.21 15.51 -16.15
C ARG A 76 -15.39 16.32 -15.61
N TRP A 77 -16.63 15.95 -15.93
CA TRP A 77 -17.84 16.69 -15.58
C TRP A 77 -18.74 15.98 -14.58
N ASN A 78 -18.16 15.07 -13.80
CA ASN A 78 -18.88 14.43 -12.72
C ASN A 78 -19.39 15.47 -11.70
N GLU A 79 -20.52 15.17 -11.05
CA GLU A 79 -21.18 16.09 -10.10
C GLU A 79 -20.22 16.59 -9.01
N LYS A 80 -19.40 15.69 -8.45
CA LYS A 80 -18.44 16.03 -7.40
C LYS A 80 -17.41 17.06 -7.84
N ARG A 81 -16.95 17.01 -9.10
CA ARG A 81 -15.94 17.90 -9.67
C ARG A 81 -16.56 19.20 -10.16
N SER A 82 -17.74 19.10 -10.77
CA SER A 82 -18.53 20.26 -11.22
C SER A 82 -18.95 21.15 -10.05
N MET A 83 -19.34 20.56 -8.92
CA MET A 83 -19.80 21.29 -7.72
C MET A 83 -18.69 21.53 -6.68
N TYR A 84 -17.43 21.21 -6.98
CA TYR A 84 -16.34 21.35 -6.02
C TYR A 84 -16.04 22.83 -5.72
N GLY A 85 -16.01 23.21 -4.42
CA GLY A 85 -15.62 24.55 -3.97
C GLY A 85 -16.71 25.63 -4.05
N VAL A 86 -17.93 25.27 -4.46
CA VAL A 86 -19.06 26.22 -4.63
C VAL A 86 -19.34 27.04 -3.36
N TYR A 87 -19.19 26.43 -2.18
CA TYR A 87 -19.53 27.05 -0.88
C TYR A 87 -18.31 27.47 -0.03
N ASP A 88 -17.11 27.59 -0.61
CA ASP A 88 -15.88 27.90 0.15
C ASP A 88 -15.88 29.32 0.72
N ASN A 89 -16.53 30.27 0.05
CA ASN A 89 -16.59 31.68 0.45
C ASN A 89 -17.86 32.06 1.23
N ILE A 90 -18.60 31.07 1.76
CA ILE A 90 -19.88 31.31 2.45
C ILE A 90 -19.74 32.27 3.64
N GLY A 91 -18.56 32.37 4.26
CA GLY A 91 -18.32 33.28 5.37
C GLY A 91 -18.42 34.75 4.94
N ILE A 92 -17.73 35.12 3.86
CA ILE A 92 -17.67 36.52 3.38
C ILE A 92 -18.98 36.92 2.71
N LEU A 93 -19.60 36.00 1.95
CA LEU A 93 -20.84 36.27 1.21
C LEU A 93 -22.11 36.03 2.02
N GLY A 94 -22.01 35.41 3.20
CA GLY A 94 -23.14 34.96 4.03
C GLY A 94 -23.16 35.57 5.43
N ASP A 95 -22.75 36.83 5.56
CA ASP A 95 -22.75 37.60 6.82
C ASP A 95 -22.01 36.90 7.98
N PHE A 96 -20.98 36.11 7.68
CA PHE A 96 -20.23 35.31 8.66
C PHE A 96 -21.07 34.36 9.53
N LYS A 97 -22.27 33.94 9.07
CA LYS A 97 -23.15 32.99 9.79
C LYS A 97 -22.52 31.61 9.99
N ALA A 98 -21.67 31.19 9.05
CA ALA A 98 -20.94 29.92 9.11
C ALA A 98 -19.49 30.12 8.66
N HIS A 99 -18.55 29.43 9.32
CA HIS A 99 -17.15 29.46 8.92
C HIS A 99 -16.84 28.24 8.01
N PRO A 100 -16.05 28.39 6.93
CA PRO A 100 -15.76 27.28 5.99
C PRO A 100 -15.19 26.01 6.65
N LYS A 101 -14.46 26.18 7.77
CA LYS A 101 -13.99 25.08 8.63
C LYS A 101 -15.09 24.09 9.06
N ASP A 102 -16.33 24.57 9.18
CA ASP A 102 -17.47 23.80 9.65
C ASP A 102 -18.10 22.94 8.55
N LEU A 103 -17.89 23.31 7.27
CA LEU A 103 -18.30 22.52 6.09
C LEU A 103 -17.41 21.30 5.86
N ILE A 104 -16.17 21.33 6.37
CA ILE A 104 -15.21 20.24 6.16
C ILE A 104 -15.65 18.98 6.89
N ILE A 105 -15.79 17.89 6.13
CA ILE A 105 -16.00 16.54 6.66
C ILE A 105 -14.64 15.94 7.00
N ALA A 106 -14.27 15.98 8.26
CA ALA A 106 -13.02 15.44 8.78
C ALA A 106 -13.20 14.92 10.21
N PRO A 107 -12.30 14.06 10.71
CA PRO A 107 -12.28 13.70 12.11
C PRO A 107 -12.21 14.94 13.01
N CYS A 108 -12.95 14.95 14.13
CA CYS A 108 -13.07 16.11 15.02
C CYS A 108 -11.71 16.66 15.53
N TRP A 109 -10.71 15.80 15.65
CA TRP A 109 -9.35 16.17 16.08
C TRP A 109 -8.48 16.79 14.96
N VAL A 110 -8.94 16.77 13.70
CA VAL A 110 -8.26 17.38 12.52
C VAL A 110 -9.09 18.51 11.90
N LYS A 111 -10.41 18.51 12.08
CA LYS A 111 -11.30 19.52 11.49
C LYS A 111 -10.85 20.94 11.91
N GLY A 112 -10.54 21.77 10.91
CA GLY A 112 -10.05 23.13 11.12
C GLY A 112 -8.66 23.24 11.78
N PHE A 113 -7.87 22.16 11.83
CA PHE A 113 -6.57 22.13 12.50
C PHE A 113 -5.45 21.70 11.55
N LYS A 114 -4.39 22.51 11.49
CA LYS A 114 -3.15 22.20 10.77
C LYS A 114 -2.01 22.10 11.79
N GLY A 115 -1.30 20.97 11.78
CA GLY A 115 -0.17 20.74 12.68
C GLY A 115 0.69 19.57 12.23
N ASN A 116 1.88 19.46 12.82
CA ASN A 116 2.79 18.34 12.56
C ASN A 116 2.21 17.02 13.10
N GLU A 117 2.84 15.90 12.77
CA GLU A 117 2.36 14.57 13.22
C GLU A 117 2.25 14.49 14.74
N LEU A 118 3.25 14.99 15.48
CA LEU A 118 3.28 14.97 16.94
C LEU A 118 2.09 15.75 17.53
N GLN A 119 1.83 16.97 17.05
CA GLN A 119 0.71 17.81 17.46
C GLN A 119 -0.64 17.15 17.17
N ARG A 120 -0.80 16.56 15.98
CA ARG A 120 -2.02 15.82 15.60
C ARG A 120 -2.26 14.62 16.51
N LEU A 121 -1.22 13.85 16.85
CA LEU A 121 -1.34 12.69 17.74
C LEU A 121 -1.66 13.10 19.19
N ILE A 122 -1.02 14.16 19.70
CA ILE A 122 -1.32 14.70 21.02
C ILE A 122 -2.78 15.17 21.08
N ARG A 123 -3.26 15.87 20.04
CA ARG A 123 -4.65 16.32 19.94
C ARG A 123 -5.62 15.15 19.86
N LYS A 124 -5.33 14.13 19.04
CA LYS A 124 -6.11 12.89 18.94
C LYS A 124 -6.19 12.17 20.30
N LYS A 125 -5.07 12.06 21.02
CA LYS A 125 -5.03 11.48 22.37
C LYS A 125 -5.94 12.24 23.33
N LYS A 126 -5.88 13.57 23.34
CA LYS A 126 -6.69 14.40 24.25
C LYS A 126 -8.19 14.35 23.96
N MET A 127 -8.59 14.25 22.68
CA MET A 127 -10.01 14.36 22.29
C MET A 127 -10.73 13.02 22.16
N VAL A 128 -10.02 11.96 21.74
CA VAL A 128 -10.63 10.65 21.43
C VAL A 128 -9.96 9.52 22.23
N GLY A 129 -8.88 9.80 22.97
CA GLY A 129 -8.07 8.77 23.64
C GLY A 129 -8.86 7.88 24.59
N ASP A 130 -9.87 8.41 25.28
CA ASP A 130 -10.66 7.66 26.27
C ASP A 130 -11.58 6.62 25.63
N ARG A 131 -12.00 6.87 24.38
CA ARG A 131 -12.90 5.98 23.62
C ARG A 131 -12.15 5.06 22.65
N MET A 132 -10.82 5.15 22.58
CA MET A 132 -10.01 4.34 21.70
C MET A 132 -9.80 2.93 22.25
N MET A 133 -9.65 1.97 21.35
CA MET A 133 -9.24 0.62 21.71
C MET A 133 -7.87 0.63 22.42
N THR A 134 -7.67 -0.29 23.35
CA THR A 134 -6.45 -0.37 24.18
C THR A 134 -5.17 -0.49 23.34
N LEU A 135 -5.19 -1.35 22.31
CA LEU A 135 -4.06 -1.53 21.39
C LEU A 135 -3.75 -0.25 20.61
N ASP A 136 -4.78 0.43 20.09
CA ASP A 136 -4.61 1.66 19.32
C ASP A 136 -4.08 2.79 20.19
N ARG A 137 -4.59 2.93 21.42
CA ARG A 137 -4.10 3.90 22.39
C ARG A 137 -2.64 3.64 22.73
N HIS A 138 -2.27 2.38 22.96
CA HIS A 138 -0.89 1.99 23.25
C HIS A 138 0.05 2.29 22.06
N ASN A 139 -0.35 1.97 20.83
CA ASN A 139 0.43 2.28 19.63
C ASN A 139 0.58 3.79 19.39
N LEU A 140 -0.47 4.56 19.64
CA LEU A 140 -0.46 6.02 19.57
C LEU A 140 0.52 6.62 20.59
N GLU A 141 0.53 6.12 21.83
CA GLU A 141 1.47 6.56 22.86
C GLU A 141 2.92 6.23 22.54
N LYS A 142 3.18 5.03 22.00
CA LYS A 142 4.51 4.66 21.48
C LYS A 142 4.97 5.62 20.39
N ARG A 143 4.08 5.96 19.44
CA ARG A 143 4.39 6.91 18.36
C ARG A 143 4.68 8.31 18.87
N ILE A 144 3.88 8.83 19.81
CA ILE A 144 4.15 10.12 20.46
C ILE A 144 5.52 10.13 21.14
N ARG A 145 5.85 9.08 21.92
CA ARG A 145 7.14 8.97 22.62
C ARG A 145 8.32 8.91 21.64
N PHE A 146 8.15 8.22 20.51
CA PHE A 146 9.15 8.20 19.45
C PHE A 146 9.37 9.58 18.84
N LEU A 147 8.30 10.25 18.39
CA LEU A 147 8.39 11.56 17.74
C LEU A 147 8.93 12.65 18.66
N TYR A 148 8.53 12.62 19.94
CA TYR A 148 9.05 13.55 20.95
C TYR A 148 10.57 13.41 21.10
N ARG A 149 11.09 12.18 21.17
CA ARG A 149 12.53 11.93 21.23
C ARG A 149 13.21 12.37 19.93
N ARG A 150 12.65 12.02 18.77
CA ARG A 150 13.22 12.34 17.46
C ARG A 150 13.34 13.84 17.26
N PHE A 151 12.26 14.61 17.43
CA PHE A 151 12.28 16.05 17.16
C PHE A 151 13.13 16.85 18.15
N ASN A 152 13.18 16.45 19.43
CA ASN A 152 13.88 17.24 20.45
C ASN A 152 15.32 16.80 20.72
N ARG A 153 15.70 15.57 20.34
CA ARG A 153 17.06 15.03 20.61
C ARG A 153 17.88 14.79 19.36
N THR A 154 17.26 14.75 18.19
CA THR A 154 17.94 14.39 16.94
C THR A 154 17.58 15.39 15.84
N GLY A 155 18.58 16.05 15.29
CA GLY A 155 18.40 17.00 14.20
C GLY A 155 19.74 17.40 13.62
N LYS A 156 19.76 17.76 12.34
CA LYS A 156 20.95 18.34 11.70
C LYS A 156 21.14 19.79 12.12
N HIS A 157 20.03 20.53 12.20
CA HIS A 157 20.00 21.93 12.59
C HIS A 157 19.55 22.03 14.04
N ARG A 158 20.33 22.75 14.85
CA ARG A 158 20.03 23.09 16.23
C ARG A 158 20.60 24.47 16.53
#